data_AF-A0A9D1LP80-F1
#
_entry.id   AF-A0A9D1LP80-F1
#
_cell.length_a   1.000
_cell.length_b   1.000
_cell.length_c   1.000
_cell.angle_alpha   90.00
_cell.angle_beta   90.00
_cell.angle_gamma   90.00
#
_symmetry.space_group_name_H-M   'P 1'
#
loop_
_entity.id
_entity.type
_entity.pdbx_description
1 polymer ?
#
loop_
_entity_poly.entity_id
_entity_poly.type
_entity_poly.pdbx_seq_one_letter_code
_entity_poly.pdbx_strand_id
1 'polypeptide(L)'
;MEKTDLRVGRVSRALEDELGLSLCIDVGLYIDEMGLSRLCLDNPSGYLASVERIKQMARRPDFISLGLKQEINLAKICLFEDGVGIAKATFALKGRPKRYCLSEYSLLGRVKAIGFRPFPCQRRRAAHLAARRR
;
A
#
# COMPACT_ATOMS: atom_id res chain seq x y z
N MET A 1 -21.58 12.67 14.40
CA MET A 1 -20.88 11.39 14.14
C MET A 1 -19.45 11.71 13.77
N GLU A 2 -18.49 11.33 14.60
CA GLU A 2 -17.08 11.43 14.25
C GLU A 2 -16.83 10.51 13.05
N LYS A 3 -16.36 11.07 11.93
CA LYS A 3 -15.96 10.26 10.79
C LYS A 3 -14.71 9.49 11.20
N THR A 4 -14.84 8.18 11.36
CA THR A 4 -13.74 7.25 11.66
C THR A 4 -12.89 7.01 10.40
N ASP A 5 -12.25 8.08 9.91
CA ASP A 5 -11.31 7.98 8.81
C ASP A 5 -9.98 7.40 9.35
N LEU A 6 -9.52 6.30 8.76
CA LEU A 6 -8.25 5.68 9.13
C LEU A 6 -7.10 6.39 8.41
N ARG A 7 -6.27 7.12 9.14
CA ARG A 7 -5.03 7.68 8.57
C ARG A 7 -4.02 6.56 8.30
N VAL A 8 -3.60 6.44 7.04
CA VAL A 8 -2.65 5.39 6.60
C VAL A 8 -1.25 5.92 6.33
N GLY A 9 -1.12 7.22 6.08
CA GLY A 9 0.19 7.84 5.93
C GLY A 9 0.11 9.34 5.68
N ARG A 10 1.18 9.85 5.07
CA ARG A 10 1.30 11.23 4.63
C ARG A 10 2.06 11.28 3.31
N VAL A 11 1.74 12.28 2.49
CA VAL A 11 2.60 12.73 1.41
C VAL A 11 3.82 13.37 2.09
N SER A 12 5.02 12.84 1.83
CA SER A 12 6.25 13.44 2.33
C SER A 12 6.74 14.52 1.37
N ARG A 13 7.60 15.41 1.85
CA ARG A 13 8.23 16.44 1.01
C ARG A 13 9.01 15.84 -0.18
N ALA A 14 9.65 14.69 0.02
CA ALA A 14 10.30 13.95 -1.08
C ALA A 14 9.30 13.47 -2.15
N LEU A 15 8.09 13.08 -1.71
CA LEU A 15 6.99 12.68 -2.59
C LEU A 15 6.38 13.89 -3.31
N GLU A 16 6.36 15.05 -2.65
CA GLU A 16 5.98 16.33 -3.26
C GLU A 16 6.97 16.75 -4.35
N ASP A 17 8.27 16.68 -4.05
CA ASP A 17 9.34 17.02 -5.00
C ASP A 17 9.33 16.09 -6.22
N GLU A 18 9.17 14.76 -6.02
CA GLU A 18 9.06 13.79 -7.12
C GLU A 18 7.79 13.97 -7.97
N LEU A 19 6.69 14.45 -7.38
CA LEU A 19 5.42 14.66 -8.07
C LEU A 19 5.24 16.09 -8.61
N GLY A 20 6.21 17.00 -8.40
CA GLY A 20 6.08 18.41 -8.74
C GLY A 20 4.93 19.11 -8.02
N LEU A 21 4.55 18.61 -6.83
CA LEU A 21 3.48 19.16 -6.02
C LEU A 21 4.04 20.23 -5.09
N SER A 22 3.42 21.41 -5.07
CA SER A 22 3.74 22.45 -4.09
C SER A 22 2.67 22.48 -3.01
N LEU A 23 2.57 21.41 -2.21
CA LEU A 23 1.61 21.35 -1.11
C LEU A 23 2.19 22.15 0.07
N CYS A 24 1.48 23.20 0.50
CA CYS A 24 1.95 24.08 1.57
C CYS A 24 1.88 23.45 2.98
N ILE A 25 1.37 22.22 3.13
CA ILE A 25 1.07 21.56 4.41
C ILE A 25 1.24 20.04 4.27
N ASP A 26 1.71 19.37 5.32
CA ASP A 26 1.74 17.90 5.47
C ASP A 26 0.37 17.28 5.10
N VAL A 27 0.26 16.70 3.91
CA VAL A 27 -1.00 16.13 3.43
C VAL A 27 -1.14 14.68 3.90
N GLY A 28 -2.16 14.41 4.72
CA GLY A 28 -2.49 13.06 5.16
C GLY A 28 -3.14 12.21 4.06
N LEU A 29 -2.81 10.92 4.04
CA LEU A 29 -3.49 9.89 3.26
C LEU A 29 -4.43 9.11 4.19
N TYR A 30 -5.68 8.93 3.77
CA TYR A 30 -6.74 8.35 4.59
C TYR A 30 -7.48 7.23 3.86
N ILE A 31 -8.07 6.31 4.61
CA ILE A 31 -9.12 5.39 4.16
C ILE A 31 -10.39 5.78 4.90
N ASP A 32 -11.41 6.20 4.15
CA ASP A 32 -12.73 6.50 4.71
C ASP A 32 -13.52 5.20 4.97
N GLU A 33 -14.65 5.32 5.67
CA GLU A 33 -15.52 4.18 5.98
C GLU A 33 -15.98 3.42 4.72
N MET A 34 -16.22 4.15 3.62
CA MET A 34 -16.55 3.55 2.33
C MET A 34 -15.39 2.74 1.75
N GLY A 35 -14.16 3.25 1.82
CA GLY A 35 -12.95 2.56 1.38
C GLY A 35 -12.68 1.30 2.21
N LEU A 36 -12.85 1.37 3.53
CA LEU A 36 -12.76 0.19 4.40
C LEU A 36 -13.83 -0.85 4.07
N SER A 37 -15.06 -0.42 3.84
CA SER A 37 -16.17 -1.30 3.46
C SER A 37 -15.90 -2.00 2.13
N ARG A 38 -15.37 -1.29 1.13
CA ARG A 38 -14.96 -1.89 -0.16
C ARG A 38 -13.86 -2.92 0.00
N LEU A 39 -12.81 -2.61 0.76
CA LEU A 39 -11.74 -3.56 1.04
C LEU A 39 -12.26 -4.83 1.73
N CYS A 40 -13.21 -4.68 2.65
CA CYS A 40 -13.87 -5.79 3.32
C CYS A 40 -14.73 -6.61 2.35
N LEU A 41 -15.50 -5.95 1.47
CA LEU A 41 -16.33 -6.63 0.46
C LEU A 41 -15.48 -7.39 -0.57
N ASP A 42 -14.40 -6.78 -1.07
CA ASP A 42 -13.53 -7.38 -2.09
C ASP A 42 -12.70 -8.54 -1.53
N ASN A 43 -12.33 -8.50 -0.25
CA ASN A 43 -11.54 -9.53 0.40
C ASN A 43 -11.78 -9.60 1.92
N PRO A 44 -12.87 -10.27 2.37
CA PRO A 44 -13.28 -10.25 3.79
C PRO A 44 -12.24 -10.83 4.75
N SER A 45 -11.53 -11.89 4.34
CA SER A 45 -10.51 -12.55 5.16
C SER A 45 -9.15 -11.87 5.10
N GLY A 46 -8.89 -11.07 4.06
CA GLY A 46 -7.59 -10.43 3.81
C GLY A 46 -7.57 -8.91 3.84
N TYR A 47 -8.69 -8.24 4.15
CA TYR A 47 -8.76 -6.77 4.08
C TYR A 47 -7.78 -6.08 5.02
N LEU A 48 -7.53 -6.64 6.22
CA LEU A 48 -6.51 -6.12 7.13
C LEU A 48 -5.10 -6.17 6.52
N ALA A 49 -4.78 -7.24 5.78
CA ALA A 49 -3.51 -7.34 5.06
C ALA A 49 -3.44 -6.31 3.91
N SER A 50 -4.57 -6.00 3.27
CA SER A 50 -4.65 -4.90 2.29
C SER A 50 -4.41 -3.54 2.94
N VAL A 51 -5.01 -3.27 4.11
CA VAL A 51 -4.81 -2.03 4.88
C VAL A 51 -3.34 -1.87 5.28
N GLU A 52 -2.71 -2.92 5.81
CA GLU A 52 -1.29 -2.86 6.18
C GLU A 52 -0.40 -2.64 4.95
N ARG A 53 -0.73 -3.27 3.82
CA ARG A 53 -0.01 -3.02 2.56
C ARG A 53 -0.18 -1.57 2.10
N ILE A 54 -1.37 -1.00 2.19
CA ILE A 54 -1.61 0.42 1.88
C ILE A 54 -0.78 1.33 2.79
N LYS A 55 -0.70 1.05 4.10
CA LYS A 55 0.19 1.79 5.01
C LYS A 55 1.66 1.69 4.61
N GLN A 56 2.11 0.51 4.19
CA GLN A 56 3.49 0.33 3.70
C GLN A 56 3.74 1.13 2.41
N MET A 57 2.79 1.12 1.47
CA MET A 57 2.85 1.93 0.25
C MET A 57 2.89 3.42 0.56
N ALA A 58 2.07 3.89 1.51
CA ALA A 58 2.03 5.29 1.92
C ALA A 58 3.33 5.77 2.61
N ARG A 59 4.12 4.84 3.19
CA ARG A 59 5.41 5.17 3.81
C ARG A 59 6.57 5.12 2.83
N ARG A 60 6.60 4.09 1.98
CA ARG A 60 7.68 3.82 1.04
C ARG A 60 7.10 3.11 -0.19
N PRO A 61 6.51 3.86 -1.13
CA PRO A 61 6.08 3.29 -2.40
C PRO A 61 7.31 2.92 -3.24
N ASP A 62 7.15 1.96 -4.14
CA ASP A 62 8.19 1.65 -5.12
C ASP A 62 7.98 2.46 -6.40
N PHE A 63 6.72 2.85 -6.68
CA PHE A 63 6.35 3.74 -7.77
C PHE A 63 5.31 4.75 -7.32
N ILE A 64 5.40 5.95 -7.88
CA ILE A 64 4.53 7.08 -7.57
C ILE A 64 4.14 7.74 -8.88
N SER A 65 2.86 8.10 -9.05
CA SER A 65 2.45 8.94 -10.17
C SER A 65 1.27 9.84 -9.80
N LEU A 66 1.24 11.01 -10.46
CA LEU A 66 0.12 11.93 -10.37
C LEU A 66 -0.88 11.62 -11.50
N GLY A 67 -2.12 11.35 -11.15
CA GLY A 67 -3.22 11.22 -12.09
C GLY A 67 -3.76 12.58 -12.56
N LEU A 68 -4.52 12.56 -13.66
CA LEU A 68 -5.05 13.75 -14.34
C LEU A 68 -5.92 14.67 -13.47
N LYS A 69 -6.50 14.15 -12.38
CA LYS A 69 -7.41 14.88 -11.47
C LYS A 69 -6.80 15.16 -10.10
N GLN A 70 -5.48 15.37 -10.03
CA GLN A 70 -4.74 15.45 -8.76
C GLN A 70 -4.95 14.18 -7.92
N GLU A 71 -4.93 13.03 -8.58
CA GLU A 71 -4.96 11.74 -7.89
C GLU A 71 -3.53 11.32 -7.58
N ILE A 72 -3.28 10.80 -6.38
CA ILE A 72 -1.99 10.23 -6.04
C ILE A 72 -2.10 8.72 -6.21
N ASN A 73 -1.36 8.19 -7.17
CA ASN A 73 -1.24 6.76 -7.38
C ASN A 73 0.06 6.28 -6.71
N LEU A 74 -0.08 5.34 -5.79
CA LEU A 74 1.03 4.65 -5.17
C LEU A 74 1.02 3.20 -5.65
N ALA A 75 2.18 2.66 -5.98
CA ALA A 75 2.32 1.23 -6.23
C ALA A 75 3.53 0.64 -5.52
N LYS A 76 3.43 -0.66 -5.23
CA LYS A 76 4.46 -1.42 -4.53
C LYS A 76 4.52 -2.85 -5.01
N ILE A 77 5.73 -3.30 -5.28
CA ILE A 77 6.06 -4.67 -5.62
C ILE A 77 5.88 -5.51 -4.36
N CYS A 78 5.09 -6.56 -4.48
CA CYS A 78 4.76 -7.48 -3.41
C CYS A 78 5.28 -8.87 -3.76
N LEU A 79 6.03 -9.45 -2.83
CA LEU A 79 6.42 -10.85 -2.89
C LEU A 79 5.33 -11.67 -2.19
N PHE A 80 4.77 -12.63 -2.92
CA PHE A 80 3.83 -13.63 -2.42
C PHE A 80 4.52 -14.99 -2.38
N GLU A 81 3.93 -15.97 -1.70
CA GLU A 81 4.49 -17.32 -1.61
C GLU A 81 4.65 -17.97 -2.99
N ASP A 82 3.74 -17.67 -3.92
CA ASP A 82 3.67 -18.27 -5.25
C ASP A 82 4.18 -17.36 -6.37
N GLY A 83 4.68 -16.16 -6.06
CA GLY A 83 5.21 -15.27 -7.08
C GLY A 83 5.34 -13.80 -6.70
N VAL A 84 5.33 -12.95 -7.71
CA VAL A 84 5.46 -11.50 -7.56
C VAL A 84 4.23 -10.83 -8.14
N GLY A 85 3.77 -9.77 -7.50
CA GLY A 85 2.74 -8.90 -8.06
C GLY A 85 2.89 -7.46 -7.63
N ILE A 86 2.04 -6.59 -8.15
CA ILE A 86 2.08 -5.16 -7.87
C ILE A 86 0.77 -4.78 -7.17
N ALA A 87 0.87 -4.24 -5.96
CA ALA A 87 -0.26 -3.56 -5.35
C ALA A 87 -0.30 -2.11 -5.80
N LYS A 88 -1.49 -1.62 -6.13
CA LYS A 88 -1.74 -0.22 -6.48
C LYS A 88 -2.80 0.34 -5.53
N ALA A 89 -2.58 1.54 -5.03
CA ALA A 89 -3.57 2.34 -4.31
C ALA A 89 -3.69 3.72 -4.95
N THR A 90 -4.93 4.12 -5.25
CA THR A 90 -5.25 5.44 -5.79
C THR A 90 -5.90 6.26 -4.69
N PHE A 91 -5.41 7.50 -4.50
CA PHE A 91 -5.96 8.45 -3.55
C PHE A 91 -6.48 9.67 -4.29
N ALA A 92 -7.72 10.06 -4.01
CA ALA A 92 -8.37 11.22 -4.61
C ALA A 92 -8.77 12.23 -3.53
N LEU A 93 -8.72 13.52 -3.88
CA LEU A 93 -9.22 14.59 -3.02
C LEU A 93 -10.74 14.48 -2.83
N LYS A 94 -11.19 14.31 -1.59
CA LYS A 94 -12.61 14.25 -1.21
C LYS A 94 -12.90 15.11 0.03
N GLY A 95 -14.17 15.50 0.19
CA GLY A 95 -14.68 16.17 1.39
C GLY A 95 -14.44 17.68 1.49
N ARG A 96 -14.83 18.26 2.63
CA ARG A 96 -14.59 19.64 3.06
C ARG A 96 -14.20 19.62 4.55
N PRO A 97 -12.97 19.96 4.95
CA PRO A 97 -11.82 20.29 4.11
C PRO A 97 -11.41 19.13 3.19
N LYS A 98 -10.82 19.44 2.03
CA LYS A 98 -10.38 18.42 1.07
C LYS A 98 -9.25 17.58 1.68
N ARG A 99 -9.37 16.26 1.60
CA ARG A 99 -8.37 15.28 2.07
C ARG A 99 -8.17 14.20 1.01
N TYR A 100 -6.98 13.62 0.95
CA TYR A 100 -6.72 12.48 0.06
C TYR A 100 -7.24 11.19 0.70
N CYS A 101 -8.33 10.69 0.14
CA CYS A 101 -8.95 9.44 0.58
C CYS A 101 -8.74 8.35 -0.47
N LEU A 102 -8.58 7.12 -0.02
CA LEU A 102 -8.50 5.94 -0.88
C LEU A 102 -9.74 5.91 -1.79
N SER A 103 -9.51 5.91 -3.09
CA SER A 103 -10.56 5.74 -4.10
C SER A 103 -10.61 4.31 -4.61
N GLU A 104 -9.43 3.71 -4.79
CA GLU A 104 -9.26 2.38 -5.38
C GLU A 104 -8.04 1.68 -4.78
N TYR A 105 -8.15 0.36 -4.61
CA TYR A 105 -7.02 -0.51 -4.30
C TYR A 105 -7.13 -1.76 -5.16
N SER A 106 -6.02 -2.15 -5.79
CA SER A 106 -5.97 -3.34 -6.64
C SER A 106 -4.64 -4.07 -6.53
N LEU A 107 -4.70 -5.37 -6.79
CA LEU A 107 -3.53 -6.25 -6.92
C LEU A 107 -3.38 -6.60 -8.40
N LEU A 108 -2.47 -5.90 -9.07
CA LEU A 108 -2.17 -6.07 -10.49
C LEU A 108 -1.14 -7.19 -10.68
N GLY A 109 -1.51 -8.14 -11.55
CA GLY A 109 -0.61 -9.17 -12.10
C GLY A 109 0.11 -10.00 -11.05
N ARG A 110 -0.48 -11.12 -10.62
CA ARG A 110 0.30 -12.18 -9.96
C ARG A 110 1.01 -12.99 -11.03
N VAL A 111 2.29 -12.74 -11.22
CA VAL A 111 3.13 -13.61 -12.03
C VAL A 111 3.53 -14.77 -11.14
N LYS A 112 2.93 -15.95 -11.36
CA LYS A 112 3.40 -17.18 -10.72
C LYS A 112 4.83 -17.41 -11.13
N ALA A 113 5.71 -17.51 -10.15
CA ALA A 113 7.12 -17.71 -10.43
C ALA A 113 7.34 -19.21 -10.74
N ILE A 114 7.03 -19.63 -11.96
CA ILE A 114 7.29 -20.99 -12.43
C ILE A 114 8.81 -21.16 -12.48
N GLY A 115 9.35 -21.99 -11.58
CA GLY A 115 10.79 -22.30 -11.53
C GLY A 115 11.63 -21.44 -10.57
N PHE A 116 11.03 -20.58 -9.75
CA PHE A 116 11.79 -19.85 -8.73
C PHE A 116 12.18 -20.79 -7.59
N ARG A 117 13.40 -21.34 -7.66
CA ARG A 117 14.03 -21.91 -6.48
C ARG A 117 14.34 -20.74 -5.54
N PRO A 118 13.84 -20.71 -4.30
CA PRO A 118 14.18 -19.65 -3.36
C PRO A 118 15.71 -19.59 -3.25
N PHE A 119 16.29 -18.41 -3.47
CA PHE A 119 17.72 -18.20 -3.28
C PHE A 119 18.11 -18.71 -1.88
N PRO A 120 19.22 -19.46 -1.73
CA PRO A 120 19.58 -20.14 -0.49
C PRO A 120 19.90 -19.21 0.69
N CYS A 121 19.81 -17.88 0.52
CA CYS A 121 20.07 -16.90 1.56
C CYS A 121 19.07 -16.96 2.74
N GLN A 122 17.85 -17.50 2.56
CA GLN A 122 16.91 -17.67 3.67
C GLN A 122 17.05 -18.99 4.45
N ARG A 123 17.75 -20.01 3.92
CA ARG A 123 17.95 -21.28 4.66
C ARG A 123 18.81 -21.13 5.90
N ARG A 124 19.73 -20.15 5.95
CA ARG A 124 20.61 -19.94 7.11
C ARG A 124 19.88 -19.40 8.35
N ARG A 125 18.78 -18.65 8.21
CA ARG A 125 18.03 -18.14 9.38
C ARG A 125 17.14 -19.21 10.02
N ALA A 126 16.54 -20.11 9.24
CA ALA A 126 15.72 -21.18 9.78
C ALA A 126 16.55 -22.25 10.54
N ALA A 127 17.75 -22.57 10.05
CA ALA A 127 18.64 -23.53 10.71
C ALA A 127 19.11 -23.07 12.10
N HIS A 128 19.39 -21.76 12.27
CA HIS A 128 19.83 -21.21 13.56
C HIS A 128 18.73 -21.20 14.64
N LEU A 129 17.46 -21.09 14.24
CA LEU A 129 16.33 -21.12 15.17
C LEU A 129 15.96 -22.55 15.60
N ALA A 130 16.15 -23.54 14.73
CA ALA A 130 15.94 -24.95 15.07
C ALA A 130 17.05 -25.53 15.97
N ALA A 131 18.29 -25.04 15.85
CA ALA A 131 19.43 -25.49 16.66
C ALA A 131 19.42 -24.96 18.11
N ARG A 132 18.58 -23.97 18.45
CA ARG A 132 18.42 -23.42 19.82
C ARG A 132 17.31 -24.06 20.64
N ARG A 133 16.61 -25.07 20.09
CA ARG A 133 15.53 -25.81 20.75
C ARG A 133 15.88 -27.28 21.01
N ARG A 134 17.16 -27.64 20.93
CA ARG A 134 17.68 -28.93 21.39
C ARG A 134 18.67 -28.68 22.51
#